data_AF-A0A9P1DF57-F1
#
_entry.id   AF-A0A9P1DF57-F1
#
_cell.length_a   1.000
_cell.length_b   1.000
_cell.length_c   1.000
_cell.angle_alpha   90.00
_cell.angle_beta   90.00
_cell.angle_gamma   90.00
#
_symmetry.space_group_name_H-M   'P 1'
#
loop_
_entity.id
_entity.type
_entity.pdbx_description
1 polymer ?
#
loop_
_entity_poly.entity_id
_entity_poly.type
_entity_poly.pdbx_seq_one_letter_code
_entity_poly.pdbx_strand_id
1 'polypeptide(L)'
;MPTFAAAAVLFSTVFGATSEIPTVRVVLDTDLGDDIDDTWALSALLQSPAVDLRLIVTDSYGSQSRANALAKFLRLAGKLAEVPVIAIGPEQTGATIMDSWANASDLDQFPGQLRRWPMKKKPQRKLELAAGAGRVDLWNVEKELDLL
;
A
#
# COMPACT_ATOMS: atom_id res chain seq x y z
N MET A 1 25.92 -23.63 -63.40
CA MET A 1 25.50 -22.77 -62.28
C MET A 1 24.27 -23.40 -61.65
N PRO A 2 24.33 -24.10 -60.49
CA PRO A 2 23.11 -24.53 -59.82
C PRO A 2 22.63 -23.43 -58.86
N THR A 3 21.36 -23.08 -58.96
CA THR A 3 20.63 -22.21 -58.04
C THR A 3 20.20 -23.03 -56.82
N PHE A 4 20.60 -22.60 -55.63
CA PHE A 4 20.07 -23.15 -54.37
C PHE A 4 18.84 -22.34 -53.95
N ALA A 5 17.71 -23.02 -53.75
CA ALA A 5 16.51 -22.44 -53.15
C ALA A 5 16.62 -22.51 -51.62
N ALA A 6 16.57 -21.37 -50.94
CA ALA A 6 16.52 -21.29 -49.49
C ALA A 6 15.08 -21.53 -49.00
N ALA A 7 14.87 -22.58 -48.19
CA ALA A 7 13.61 -22.81 -47.50
C ALA A 7 13.57 -21.99 -46.20
N ALA A 8 12.63 -21.06 -46.09
CA ALA A 8 12.37 -20.32 -44.86
C ALA A 8 11.51 -21.17 -43.91
N VAL A 9 12.05 -21.51 -42.74
CA VAL A 9 11.30 -22.15 -41.66
C VAL A 9 10.54 -21.06 -40.90
N LEU A 10 9.22 -21.02 -41.06
CA LEU A 10 8.32 -20.18 -40.28
C LEU A 10 8.17 -20.78 -38.88
N PHE A 11 8.77 -20.14 -37.88
CA PHE A 11 8.57 -20.46 -36.47
C PHE A 11 7.27 -19.77 -36.01
N SER A 12 6.15 -20.49 -36.00
CA SER A 12 4.91 -19.97 -35.42
C SER A 12 5.03 -19.95 -33.90
N THR A 13 5.23 -18.76 -33.33
CA THR A 13 5.08 -18.54 -31.89
C THR A 13 3.60 -18.61 -31.52
N VAL A 14 3.19 -19.67 -30.84
CA VAL A 14 1.90 -19.73 -30.16
C VAL A 14 2.01 -18.82 -28.94
N PHE A 15 1.48 -17.60 -29.06
CA PHE A 15 1.23 -16.76 -27.89
C PHE A 15 0.08 -17.38 -27.10
N GLY A 16 0.40 -18.08 -26.01
CA GLY A 16 -0.59 -18.49 -25.03
C GLY A 16 -1.17 -17.25 -24.36
N ALA A 17 -2.50 -17.10 -24.40
CA ALA A 17 -3.18 -16.07 -23.64
C ALA A 17 -2.94 -16.31 -22.15
N THR A 18 -2.17 -15.44 -21.51
CA THR A 18 -2.05 -15.42 -20.05
C THR A 18 -3.39 -14.99 -19.47
N SER A 19 -4.06 -15.87 -18.72
CA SER A 19 -5.17 -15.47 -17.86
C SER A 19 -4.63 -14.47 -16.84
N GLU A 20 -5.06 -13.21 -16.91
CA GLU A 20 -4.75 -12.25 -15.86
C GLU A 20 -5.42 -12.71 -14.56
N ILE A 21 -4.63 -12.80 -13.48
CA ILE A 21 -5.18 -13.04 -12.14
C ILE A 21 -5.92 -11.75 -11.76
N PRO A 22 -7.23 -11.79 -11.46
CA PRO A 22 -7.96 -10.60 -11.02
C PRO A 22 -7.29 -10.03 -9.77
N THR A 23 -6.91 -8.76 -9.83
CA THR A 23 -6.30 -8.07 -8.69
C THR A 23 -7.38 -7.55 -7.75
N VAL A 24 -7.12 -7.63 -6.45
CA VAL A 24 -7.96 -7.05 -5.40
C VAL A 24 -7.29 -5.80 -4.89
N ARG A 25 -8.01 -4.68 -4.89
CA ARG A 25 -7.54 -3.43 -4.27
C ARG A 25 -7.52 -3.60 -2.75
N VAL A 26 -6.38 -3.35 -2.13
CA VAL A 26 -6.17 -3.55 -0.68
C VAL A 26 -5.72 -2.25 -0.02
N VAL A 27 -6.28 -2.02 1.17
CA VAL A 27 -5.73 -1.10 2.18
C VAL A 27 -5.22 -1.98 3.31
N LEU A 28 -3.96 -1.79 3.69
CA LEU A 28 -3.38 -2.45 4.85
C LEU A 28 -3.38 -1.49 6.03
N ASP A 29 -3.91 -1.93 7.16
CA ASP A 29 -3.72 -1.28 8.46
C ASP A 29 -2.82 -2.20 9.29
N THR A 30 -1.75 -1.66 9.87
CA THR A 30 -0.70 -2.47 10.49
C THR A 30 -0.01 -1.74 11.64
N ASP A 31 0.29 -2.51 12.68
CA ASP A 31 1.15 -2.15 13.80
C ASP A 31 2.60 -2.62 13.59
N LEU A 32 3.07 -2.67 12.33
CA LEU A 32 4.47 -2.97 12.00
C LEU A 32 5.45 -2.16 12.86
N GLY A 33 6.25 -2.87 13.67
CA GLY A 33 7.28 -2.28 14.51
C GLY A 33 7.42 -2.88 15.90
N ASP A 34 6.42 -3.62 16.40
CA ASP A 34 6.43 -4.18 17.78
C ASP A 34 6.90 -5.64 17.85
N ASP A 35 6.51 -6.47 16.88
CA ASP A 35 7.10 -7.78 16.66
C ASP A 35 7.28 -8.07 15.15
N ILE A 36 7.40 -9.35 14.77
CA ILE A 36 7.79 -9.77 13.43
C ILE A 36 6.61 -10.10 12.51
N ASP A 37 5.42 -10.40 13.02
CA ASP A 37 4.36 -11.03 12.21
C ASP A 37 3.80 -10.10 11.12
N ASP A 38 3.60 -8.82 11.41
CA ASP A 38 3.24 -7.77 10.43
C ASP A 38 4.23 -7.66 9.27
N THR A 39 5.51 -7.86 9.56
CA THR A 39 6.56 -7.81 8.54
C THR A 39 6.42 -8.97 7.56
N TRP A 40 6.02 -10.16 8.06
CA TRP A 40 5.73 -11.32 7.22
C TRP A 40 4.43 -11.14 6.44
N ALA A 41 3.38 -10.58 7.06
CA ALA A 41 2.13 -10.27 6.40
C ALA A 41 2.33 -9.28 5.24
N LEU A 42 3.07 -8.18 5.48
CA LEU A 42 3.42 -7.20 4.45
C LEU A 42 4.27 -7.84 3.34
N SER A 43 5.26 -8.66 3.69
CA SER A 43 6.08 -9.39 2.72
C SER A 43 5.22 -10.27 1.79
N ALA A 44 4.26 -11.00 2.36
CA ALA A 44 3.36 -11.84 1.59
C ALA A 44 2.45 -11.03 0.67
N LEU A 45 1.92 -9.88 1.14
CA LEU A 45 1.12 -8.97 0.32
C LEU A 45 1.90 -8.41 -0.87
N LEU A 46 3.13 -7.93 -0.65
CA LEU A 46 3.98 -7.35 -1.69
C LEU A 46 4.42 -8.35 -2.77
N GLN A 47 4.39 -9.64 -2.45
CA GLN A 47 4.76 -10.71 -3.37
C GLN A 47 3.55 -11.32 -4.10
N SER A 48 2.34 -10.94 -3.73
CA SER A 48 1.12 -11.51 -4.30
C SER A 48 0.72 -10.78 -5.59
N PRO A 49 0.70 -11.46 -6.76
CA PRO A 49 0.23 -10.86 -8.00
C PRO A 49 -1.29 -10.61 -8.01
N ALA A 50 -2.02 -11.13 -7.02
CA ALA A 50 -3.45 -10.90 -6.86
C ALA A 50 -3.77 -9.64 -6.04
N VAL A 51 -2.77 -8.93 -5.53
CA VAL A 51 -2.94 -7.78 -4.63
C VAL A 51 -2.48 -6.50 -5.31
N ASP A 52 -3.37 -5.51 -5.29
CA ASP A 52 -3.10 -4.13 -5.68
C ASP A 52 -3.14 -3.26 -4.42
N LEU A 53 -1.97 -3.07 -3.78
CA LEU A 53 -1.84 -2.38 -2.50
C LEU A 53 -1.88 -0.85 -2.70
N ARG A 54 -2.99 -0.22 -2.33
CA ARG A 54 -3.25 1.21 -2.61
C ARG A 54 -2.85 2.15 -1.48
N LEU A 55 -2.86 1.65 -0.26
CA LEU A 55 -2.61 2.43 0.94
C LEU A 55 -2.12 1.51 2.05
N ILE A 56 -1.12 1.97 2.79
CA ILE A 56 -0.74 1.40 4.08
C ILE A 56 -0.99 2.45 5.16
N VAL A 57 -1.68 2.06 6.22
CA VAL A 57 -1.96 2.86 7.40
C VAL A 57 -1.12 2.31 8.55
N THR A 58 -0.37 3.17 9.24
CA THR A 58 0.28 2.78 10.49
C THR A 58 -0.64 3.05 11.66
N ASP A 59 -0.84 2.04 12.50
CA ASP A 59 -1.66 2.15 13.71
C ASP A 59 -1.04 3.15 14.71
N SER A 60 -1.85 3.51 15.70
CA SER A 60 -1.53 4.25 16.90
C SER A 60 -0.38 3.64 17.73
N TYR A 61 0.03 4.36 18.77
CA TYR A 61 1.20 4.04 19.61
C TYR A 61 2.52 3.99 18.82
N GLY A 62 3.18 5.14 18.68
CA GLY A 62 4.43 5.24 17.90
C GLY A 62 4.22 5.26 16.38
N SER A 63 3.06 5.75 15.91
CA SER A 63 2.65 5.75 14.50
C SER A 63 3.71 6.34 13.56
N GLN A 64 4.44 7.37 14.02
CA GLN A 64 5.57 7.95 13.29
C GLN A 64 6.74 6.99 13.16
N SER A 65 7.08 6.27 14.24
CA SER A 65 8.18 5.32 14.22
C SER A 65 7.85 4.10 13.36
N ARG A 66 6.61 3.58 13.47
CA ARG A 66 6.09 2.56 12.56
C ARG A 66 6.19 2.99 11.10
N ALA A 67 5.89 4.24 10.78
CA ALA A 67 6.01 4.76 9.41
C ALA A 67 7.47 4.81 8.93
N ASN A 68 8.41 5.16 9.80
CA ASN A 68 9.84 5.10 9.48
C ASN A 68 10.28 3.65 9.21
N ALA A 69 9.86 2.71 10.06
CA ALA A 69 10.15 1.28 9.91
C ALA A 69 9.56 0.70 8.62
N LEU A 70 8.30 1.04 8.32
CA LEU A 70 7.61 0.69 7.09
C LEU A 70 8.37 1.20 5.86
N ALA A 71 8.75 2.49 5.84
CA ALA A 71 9.49 3.06 4.71
C ALA A 71 10.86 2.39 4.52
N LYS A 72 11.58 2.13 5.62
CA LYS A 72 12.85 1.40 5.57
C LYS A 72 12.65 -0.01 5.01
N PHE A 73 11.64 -0.73 5.50
CA PHE A 73 11.32 -2.08 5.06
C PHE A 73 11.01 -2.11 3.55
N LEU A 74 10.08 -1.27 3.09
CA LEU A 74 9.70 -1.18 1.68
C LEU A 74 10.89 -0.82 0.78
N ARG A 75 11.79 0.07 1.26
CA ARG A 75 13.03 0.42 0.54
C ARG A 75 13.93 -0.78 0.36
N LEU A 76 14.17 -1.54 1.42
CA LEU A 76 15.03 -2.72 1.39
C LEU A 76 14.40 -3.86 0.56
N ALA A 77 13.07 -3.95 0.54
CA ALA A 77 12.35 -4.87 -0.32
C ALA A 77 12.33 -4.45 -1.81
N GLY A 78 12.80 -3.24 -2.14
CA GLY A 78 12.72 -2.69 -3.50
C GLY A 78 11.31 -2.28 -3.92
N LYS A 79 10.39 -2.14 -2.96
CA LYS A 79 8.94 -1.90 -3.15
C LYS A 79 8.49 -0.50 -2.77
N LEU A 80 9.39 0.36 -2.28
CA LEU A 80 9.06 1.70 -1.79
C LEU A 80 8.31 2.57 -2.81
N ALA A 81 8.65 2.45 -4.09
CA ALA A 81 7.99 3.21 -5.16
C ALA A 81 6.67 2.56 -5.66
N GLU A 82 6.37 1.32 -5.26
CA GLU A 82 5.15 0.62 -5.66
C GLU A 82 3.96 0.97 -4.76
N VAL A 83 4.21 1.45 -3.54
CA VAL A 83 3.16 1.86 -2.59
C VAL A 83 2.78 3.33 -2.84
N PRO A 84 1.53 3.65 -3.23
CA PRO A 84 1.17 5.03 -3.59
C PRO A 84 1.07 5.97 -2.39
N VAL A 85 0.57 5.47 -1.25
CA VAL A 85 0.25 6.28 -0.08
C VAL A 85 0.63 5.55 1.21
N ILE A 86 1.25 6.29 2.14
CA ILE A 86 1.36 5.91 3.55
C ILE A 86 0.54 6.91 4.37
N ALA A 87 -0.42 6.42 5.14
CA ALA A 87 -1.12 7.19 6.14
C ALA A 87 -0.57 6.89 7.53
N ILE A 88 -0.28 7.95 8.27
CA ILE A 88 0.27 7.91 9.61
C ILE A 88 -0.87 8.19 10.57
N GLY A 89 -1.17 7.19 11.40
CA GLY A 89 -2.24 7.21 12.38
C GLY A 89 -2.08 8.29 13.46
N PRO A 90 -2.98 8.31 14.44
CA PRO A 90 -2.88 9.23 15.57
C PRO A 90 -1.62 8.95 16.39
N GLU A 91 -0.79 9.99 16.54
CA GLU A 91 0.40 9.88 17.35
C GLU A 91 0.04 9.75 18.84
N GLN A 92 0.47 8.64 19.43
CA GLN A 92 0.43 8.38 20.86
C GLN A 92 1.84 7.96 21.28
N THR A 93 2.29 8.41 22.46
CA THR A 93 3.65 8.13 22.93
C THR A 93 3.84 6.61 23.07
N GLY A 94 4.76 6.07 22.28
CA GLY A 94 5.15 4.67 22.28
C GLY A 94 6.45 4.52 21.52
N ALA A 95 7.34 3.65 22.01
CA ALA A 95 8.56 3.26 21.30
C ALA A 95 8.31 1.89 20.67
N THR A 96 8.72 1.73 19.42
CA THR A 96 8.67 0.41 18.75
C THR A 96 10.01 -0.29 18.94
N ILE A 97 10.06 -1.62 18.85
CA ILE A 97 11.35 -2.34 18.92
C ILE A 97 12.27 -1.98 17.74
N MET A 98 11.70 -1.44 16.66
CA MET A 98 12.40 -1.06 15.44
C MET A 98 12.99 0.37 15.46
N ASP A 99 12.79 1.16 16.52
CA ASP A 99 13.28 2.55 16.63
C ASP A 99 14.80 2.69 16.45
N SER A 100 15.56 1.67 16.84
CA SER A 100 17.03 1.65 16.67
C SER A 100 17.46 1.30 15.23
N TRP A 101 16.57 0.68 14.46
CA TRP A 101 16.83 0.25 13.10
C TRP A 101 16.37 1.30 12.10
N ALA A 102 15.15 1.83 12.24
CA ALA A 102 14.58 2.80 11.32
C ALA A 102 14.59 4.21 11.90
N ASN A 103 14.72 5.21 11.04
CA ASN A 103 14.76 6.60 11.47
C ASN A 103 14.01 7.52 10.51
N ALA A 104 13.86 8.79 10.88
CA ALA A 104 13.08 9.76 10.10
C ALA A 104 13.53 9.86 8.63
N SER A 105 14.84 9.71 8.35
CA SER A 105 15.37 9.81 6.99
C SER A 105 14.95 8.64 6.09
N ASP A 106 14.52 7.51 6.65
CA ASP A 106 13.94 6.42 5.87
C ASP A 106 12.58 6.82 5.29
N LEU A 107 11.75 7.52 6.07
CA LEU A 107 10.44 8.01 5.61
C LEU A 107 10.58 9.17 4.63
N ASP A 108 11.59 10.04 4.81
CA ASP A 108 11.86 11.14 3.89
C ASP A 108 12.18 10.68 2.45
N GLN A 109 12.60 9.42 2.28
CA GLN A 109 12.85 8.81 0.98
C GLN A 109 11.59 8.29 0.29
N PHE A 110 10.43 8.26 0.96
CA PHE A 110 9.20 7.75 0.39
C PHE A 110 8.71 8.68 -0.75
N PRO A 111 8.64 8.18 -2.00
CA PRO A 111 8.31 9.02 -3.15
C PRO A 111 6.80 9.27 -3.30
N GLY A 112 5.97 8.50 -2.59
CA GLY A 112 4.52 8.59 -2.64
C GLY A 112 3.94 9.67 -1.73
N GLN A 113 2.62 9.63 -1.55
CA GLN A 113 1.92 10.60 -0.71
C GLN A 113 1.98 10.18 0.77
N LEU A 114 2.45 11.09 1.62
CA LEU A 114 2.28 10.96 3.07
C LEU A 114 1.00 11.66 3.53
N ARG A 115 0.15 10.95 4.28
CA ARG A 115 -1.01 11.50 4.97
C ARG A 115 -0.82 11.37 6.47
N ARG A 116 -1.18 12.40 7.23
CA ARG A 116 -0.96 12.43 8.70
C ARG A 116 -2.26 12.74 9.41
N TRP A 117 -2.52 12.04 10.51
CA TRP A 117 -3.61 12.37 11.41
C TRP A 117 -3.32 13.66 12.22
N PRO A 118 -4.35 14.47 12.54
CA PRO A 118 -5.70 14.42 12.00
C PRO A 118 -5.73 14.91 10.55
N MET A 119 -6.47 14.20 9.69
CA MET A 119 -6.72 14.71 8.35
C MET A 119 -7.51 16.02 8.44
N LYS A 120 -7.07 17.06 7.71
CA LYS A 120 -7.86 18.30 7.59
C LYS A 120 -9.23 17.93 7.05
N LYS A 121 -10.29 18.22 7.82
CA LYS A 121 -11.68 17.98 7.37
C LYS A 121 -11.91 18.70 6.05
N LYS A 122 -12.25 17.98 4.97
CA LYS A 122 -12.95 18.61 3.85
C LYS A 122 -14.30 19.10 4.38
N PRO A 123 -14.77 20.32 4.05
CA PRO A 123 -16.11 20.74 4.41
C PRO A 123 -17.08 19.74 3.78
N GLN A 124 -17.76 18.96 4.62
CA GLN A 124 -18.77 18.04 4.13
C GLN A 124 -19.88 18.88 3.52
N ARG A 125 -20.18 18.68 2.24
CA ARG A 125 -21.46 19.16 1.68
C ARG A 125 -22.53 18.55 2.58
N LYS A 126 -23.33 19.41 3.21
CA LYS A 126 -24.42 19.06 4.12
C LYS A 126 -25.33 18.03 3.42
N LEU A 127 -25.14 16.75 3.73
CA LEU A 127 -26.09 15.72 3.34
C LEU A 127 -27.19 15.81 4.38
N GLU A 128 -28.30 16.49 4.05
CA GLU A 128 -29.49 16.49 4.88
C GLU A 128 -30.09 15.08 4.88
N LEU A 129 -29.64 14.25 5.82
CA LEU A 129 -30.30 13.00 6.16
C LEU A 129 -31.45 13.32 7.11
N ALA A 130 -32.66 12.91 6.69
CA ALA A 130 -33.87 13.01 7.48
C ALA A 130 -33.66 12.38 8.88
N ALA A 131 -34.15 13.09 9.89
CA ALA A 131 -34.00 12.78 11.29
C ALA A 131 -34.54 11.37 11.63
N GLY A 132 -33.75 10.57 12.33
CA GLY A 132 -34.27 9.35 12.98
C GLY A 132 -33.40 8.11 12.92
N ALA A 133 -32.08 8.21 13.16
CA ALA A 133 -31.30 7.07 13.61
C ALA A 133 -30.04 7.59 14.32
N GLY A 134 -29.71 6.98 15.46
CA GLY A 134 -28.56 7.35 16.28
C GLY A 134 -27.29 7.45 15.44
N ARG A 135 -26.51 8.50 15.71
CA ARG A 135 -25.25 8.79 15.05
C ARG A 135 -24.24 7.69 15.38
N VAL A 136 -24.07 6.75 14.46
CA VAL A 136 -22.89 5.88 14.42
C VAL A 136 -21.97 6.47 13.37
N ASP A 137 -20.93 7.19 13.80
CA ASP A 137 -19.89 7.70 12.91
C ASP A 137 -19.02 6.52 12.46
N LEU A 138 -19.57 5.68 11.57
CA LEU A 138 -18.80 4.67 10.86
C LEU A 138 -18.01 5.39 9.76
N TRP A 139 -16.68 5.39 9.91
CA TRP A 139 -15.75 5.78 8.86
C TRP A 139 -16.06 4.98 7.60
N ASN A 140 -16.57 5.66 6.57
CA ASN A 140 -16.96 5.01 5.33
C ASN A 140 -15.75 4.93 4.39
N VAL A 141 -14.92 3.89 4.60
CA VAL A 141 -13.69 3.59 3.83
C VAL A 141 -13.96 3.51 2.33
N GLU A 142 -15.15 3.04 1.93
CA GLU A 142 -15.54 2.89 0.52
C GLU A 142 -15.51 4.22 -0.24
N LYS A 143 -15.88 5.34 0.40
CA LYS A 143 -15.90 6.66 -0.25
C LYS A 143 -14.51 7.28 -0.43
N GLU A 144 -13.50 6.81 0.31
CA GLU A 144 -12.12 7.28 0.15
C GLU A 144 -11.34 6.43 -0.86
N LEU A 145 -11.74 5.16 -1.07
CA LEU A 145 -11.16 4.30 -2.11
C LEU A 145 -11.40 4.81 -3.54
N ASP A 146 -12.43 5.62 -3.75
CA ASP A 146 -12.69 6.31 -5.03
C ASP A 146 -11.83 7.58 -5.22
N LEU A 147 -11.06 7.98 -4.19
CA LEU A 147 -10.17 9.15 -4.20
C LEU A 147 -8.67 8.76 -4.30
N LEU A 148 -8.37 7.47 -4.40
CA LEU A 148 -7.05 6.88 -4.66
C LEU A 148 -6.97 6.37 -6.11
#